data_AF-A0A0G0Z2I2-F1
#
_entry.id   AF-A0A0G0Z2I2-F1
#
_cell.length_a   1.000
_cell.length_b   1.000
_cell.length_c   1.000
_cell.angle_alpha   90.00
_cell.angle_beta   90.00
_cell.angle_gamma   90.00
#
_symmetry.space_group_name_H-M   'P 1'
#
loop_
_entity.id
_entity.type
_entity.pdbx_description
1 polymer ?
#
loop_
_entity_poly.entity_id
_entity_poly.type
_entity_poly.pdbx_seq_one_letter_code
_entity_poly.pdbx_strand_id
1 'polypeptide(L)'
;MKYCTRCLYPANHPLNITFDNEGVCSGCRIHEEKDRLDWADRKNKLAKILNSYRSNTGRNYDCIVPVSGARDSYFIVHTVKNVFKMNPLLVTYNKHYNTKIGIRNLAYLRTIFGCDILTLTVSPAKVKKITKATIKLLGSIYLHCLAGQTVFPVQTAVRFKIPLIIWGTHQGLDQVGMFSHTDEVEMTRKYRKDHDLMDQEAEDLVGQFNLTESDLTPYFYPHDKEIEKVGVRGIYLGNYIRWDSKAQHEQMIARYRYETAKQKKTFDTYNDVDCFNYSDLHDWIRFLKWGYGKVTDHASREIRLKRLTREQGIVLVNKYQNIPPDQSRLKLFLDWLGISEKELLASIDQKRHPGIWRQINNSWQLLDSITNHANDAGVNQVRLTPSPSPSLKFALTSSKNPGETENNYILIGKGYPQ
;
A
#
# COMPACT_ATOMS: atom_id res chain seq x y z
N MET A 1 -24.22 -7.19 8.43
CA MET A 1 -22.81 -7.55 8.68
C MET A 1 -22.33 -6.79 9.91
N LYS A 2 -21.35 -7.28 10.69
CA LYS A 2 -20.80 -6.49 11.83
C LYS A 2 -19.83 -5.43 11.30
N TYR A 3 -19.97 -4.19 11.76
CA TYR A 3 -19.04 -3.09 11.53
C TYR A 3 -18.47 -2.58 12.85
N CYS A 4 -17.29 -1.97 12.80
CA CYS A 4 -16.66 -1.39 13.99
C CYS A 4 -17.52 -0.25 14.52
N THR A 5 -17.79 -0.25 15.83
CA THR A 5 -18.55 0.82 16.49
C THR A 5 -17.77 2.14 16.55
N ARG A 6 -16.43 2.12 16.42
CA ARG A 6 -15.56 3.31 16.44
C ARG A 6 -15.12 3.84 15.06
N CYS A 7 -14.59 2.98 14.19
CA CYS A 7 -14.19 3.34 12.83
C CYS A 7 -15.22 2.85 11.80
N LEU A 8 -14.80 2.59 10.57
CA LEU A 8 -15.71 2.23 9.46
C LEU A 8 -15.52 0.79 8.95
N TYR A 9 -14.64 -0.01 9.58
CA TYR A 9 -14.30 -1.32 9.03
C TYR A 9 -15.38 -2.38 9.25
N PRO A 10 -15.68 -3.18 8.20
CA PRO A 10 -16.52 -4.36 8.31
C PRO A 10 -15.73 -5.57 8.84
N ALA A 11 -16.47 -6.56 9.34
CA ALA A 11 -15.88 -7.81 9.83
C ALA A 11 -15.27 -8.70 8.74
N ASN A 12 -15.71 -8.57 7.48
CA ASN A 12 -15.14 -9.32 6.35
C ASN A 12 -13.87 -8.65 5.75
N HIS A 13 -13.12 -7.88 6.55
CA HIS A 13 -11.87 -7.29 6.09
C HIS A 13 -10.90 -8.40 5.66
N PRO A 14 -10.28 -8.35 4.45
CA PRO A 14 -9.52 -9.46 3.89
C PRO A 14 -8.23 -9.82 4.65
N LEU A 15 -7.71 -8.90 5.47
CA LEU A 15 -6.59 -9.15 6.38
C LEU A 15 -6.98 -9.74 7.73
N ASN A 16 -8.25 -10.12 7.91
CA ASN A 16 -8.85 -10.58 9.16
C ASN A 16 -8.79 -9.53 10.29
N ILE A 17 -9.95 -9.11 10.75
CA ILE A 17 -10.07 -8.14 11.84
C ILE A 17 -10.91 -8.74 12.95
N THR A 18 -10.49 -8.58 14.20
CA THR A 18 -11.23 -9.06 15.37
C THR A 18 -11.97 -7.90 16.02
N PHE A 19 -13.00 -8.22 16.82
CA PHE A 19 -13.80 -7.24 17.54
C PHE A 19 -13.90 -7.64 18.99
N ASP A 20 -13.81 -6.65 19.88
CA ASP A 20 -14.09 -6.86 21.31
C ASP A 20 -15.60 -6.80 21.62
N ASN A 21 -15.90 -6.89 22.91
CA ASN A 21 -17.26 -6.86 23.46
C ASN A 21 -17.96 -5.50 23.27
N GLU A 22 -17.22 -4.41 23.06
CA GLU A 22 -17.76 -3.07 22.77
C GLU A 22 -17.99 -2.87 21.26
N GLY A 23 -17.69 -3.89 20.44
CA GLY A 23 -17.77 -3.82 18.98
C GLY A 23 -16.64 -3.03 18.33
N VAL A 24 -15.57 -2.73 19.07
CA VAL A 24 -14.39 -2.02 18.55
C VAL A 24 -13.45 -3.03 17.93
N CYS A 25 -12.96 -2.70 16.73
CA CYS A 25 -12.06 -3.58 16.00
C CYS A 25 -10.61 -3.50 16.49
N SER A 26 -9.84 -4.58 16.31
CA SER A 26 -8.42 -4.67 16.68
C SER A 26 -7.58 -3.50 16.14
N GLY A 27 -7.80 -3.08 14.89
CA GLY A 27 -7.09 -1.94 14.31
C GLY A 27 -7.34 -0.61 15.02
N CYS A 28 -8.50 -0.42 15.65
CA CYS A 28 -8.73 0.75 16.51
C CYS A 28 -8.00 0.63 17.84
N ARG A 29 -7.96 -0.56 18.45
CA ARG A 29 -7.28 -0.80 19.73
C ARG A 29 -5.78 -0.65 19.62
N ILE A 30 -5.17 -1.26 18.61
CA ILE A 30 -3.72 -1.14 18.37
C ILE A 30 -3.33 0.31 18.05
N HIS A 31 -4.20 1.09 17.38
CA HIS A 31 -3.91 2.50 17.14
C HIS A 31 -3.81 3.33 18.43
N GLU A 32 -4.54 2.96 19.50
CA GLU A 32 -4.48 3.66 20.80
C GLU A 32 -3.12 3.49 21.48
N GLU A 33 -2.40 2.39 21.21
CA GLU A 33 -1.05 2.19 21.75
C GLU A 33 -0.13 3.34 21.37
N LYS A 34 -0.30 3.92 20.18
CA LYS A 34 0.53 5.05 19.73
C LYS A 34 0.51 6.23 20.69
N ASP A 35 -0.59 6.42 21.42
CA ASP A 35 -0.78 7.53 22.37
C ASP A 35 -0.15 7.23 23.74
N ARG A 36 0.28 5.98 23.99
CA ARG A 36 0.92 5.53 25.24
C ARG A 36 2.41 5.25 25.10
N LEU A 37 2.89 5.02 23.88
CA LEU A 37 4.27 4.68 23.61
C LEU A 37 5.20 5.90 23.70
N ASP A 38 6.37 5.69 24.31
CA ASP A 38 7.48 6.64 24.24
C ASP A 38 8.19 6.53 22.88
N TRP A 39 7.89 7.49 22.00
CA TRP A 39 8.49 7.58 20.68
C TRP A 39 9.94 8.06 20.70
N ALA A 40 10.39 8.73 21.76
CA ALA A 40 11.78 9.14 21.89
C ALA A 40 12.66 7.93 22.22
N ASP A 41 12.23 7.08 23.16
CA ASP A 41 12.93 5.82 23.47
C ASP A 41 12.97 4.90 22.24
N ARG A 42 11.83 4.72 21.56
CA ARG A 42 11.77 3.92 20.33
C ARG A 42 12.67 4.46 19.22
N LYS A 43 12.76 5.79 19.07
CA LYS A 43 13.71 6.42 18.14
C LYS A 43 15.16 6.13 18.52
N ASN A 44 15.49 6.14 19.82
CA ASN A 44 16.82 5.78 20.31
C ASN A 44 17.14 4.29 20.05
N LYS A 45 16.15 3.41 20.22
CA LYS A 45 16.28 1.98 19.86
C LYS A 45 16.57 1.81 18.38
N LEU A 46 15.84 2.51 17.50
CA LEU A 46 16.13 2.53 16.06
C LEU A 46 17.55 3.02 15.78
N ALA A 47 18.00 4.12 16.43
CA ALA A 47 19.37 4.62 16.24
C ALA A 47 20.43 3.56 16.58
N LYS A 48 20.24 2.81 17.68
CA LYS A 48 21.13 1.71 18.08
C LYS A 48 21.16 0.61 17.02
N ILE A 49 20.00 0.20 16.51
CA ILE A 49 19.90 -0.80 15.43
C ILE A 49 20.63 -0.29 14.18
N LEU A 50 20.30 0.91 13.69
CA LEU A 50 20.89 1.43 12.46
C LEU A 50 22.42 1.59 12.57
N ASN A 51 22.93 1.99 13.73
CA ASN A 51 24.37 2.11 13.95
C ASN A 51 25.13 0.77 13.84
N SER A 52 24.50 -0.36 14.17
CA SER A 52 25.16 -1.67 14.01
C SER A 52 25.27 -2.14 12.56
N TYR A 53 24.56 -1.50 11.63
CA TYR A 53 24.54 -1.86 10.20
C TYR A 53 25.35 -0.91 9.32
N ARG A 54 25.96 0.13 9.90
CA ARG A 54 26.78 1.07 9.14
C ARG A 54 28.02 0.38 8.56
N SER A 55 28.31 0.66 7.31
CA SER A 55 29.52 0.22 6.66
C SER A 55 30.72 0.95 7.25
N ASN A 56 31.58 0.22 7.94
CA ASN A 56 32.83 0.76 8.52
C ASN A 56 33.85 1.21 7.46
N THR A 57 33.68 0.77 6.20
CA THR A 57 34.61 1.08 5.11
C THR A 57 34.06 2.11 4.12
N GLY A 58 32.76 2.42 4.19
CA GLY A 58 32.07 3.25 3.20
C GLY A 58 31.98 2.65 1.79
N ARG A 59 32.44 1.40 1.59
CA ARG A 59 32.48 0.73 0.27
C ARG A 59 31.21 0.00 -0.11
N ASN A 60 30.25 -0.10 0.83
CA ASN A 60 28.96 -0.75 0.60
C ASN A 60 27.84 0.12 1.19
N TYR A 61 26.61 -0.15 0.79
CA TYR A 61 25.42 0.46 1.35
C TYR A 61 25.13 -0.09 2.74
N ASP A 62 24.60 0.75 3.62
CA ASP A 62 24.25 0.36 4.98
C ASP A 62 22.92 -0.40 5.03
N CYS A 63 22.02 -0.11 4.08
CA CYS A 63 20.68 -0.69 4.03
C CYS A 63 20.07 -0.58 2.63
N ILE A 64 18.99 -1.32 2.42
CA ILE A 64 18.10 -1.19 1.27
C ILE A 64 16.83 -0.44 1.71
N VAL A 65 16.39 0.51 0.88
CA VAL A 65 15.10 1.19 1.05
C VAL A 65 14.24 0.98 -0.19
N PRO A 66 13.15 0.20 -0.09
CA PRO A 66 12.19 0.03 -1.16
C PRO A 66 11.40 1.31 -1.41
N VAL A 67 11.32 1.77 -2.67
CA VAL A 67 10.65 3.02 -3.04
C VAL A 67 9.79 2.88 -4.28
N SER A 68 8.70 3.65 -4.37
CA SER A 68 7.93 3.82 -5.62
C SER A 68 7.87 5.26 -6.11
N GLY A 69 8.37 6.22 -5.32
CA GLY A 69 8.19 7.64 -5.60
C GLY A 69 6.82 8.16 -5.20
N ALA A 70 5.92 7.32 -4.68
CA ALA A 70 4.67 7.73 -4.05
C ALA A 70 4.57 7.22 -2.61
N ARG A 71 3.42 7.49 -1.97
CA ARG A 71 3.18 7.16 -0.57
C ARG A 71 4.29 7.74 0.31
N ASP A 72 4.65 7.03 1.37
CA ASP A 72 5.63 7.48 2.34
C ASP A 72 7.09 7.38 1.85
N SER A 73 7.36 7.08 0.56
CA SER A 73 8.73 6.88 0.02
C SER A 73 9.67 8.04 0.34
N TYR A 74 9.23 9.29 0.14
CA TYR A 74 10.04 10.47 0.45
C TYR A 74 10.37 10.58 1.94
N PHE A 75 9.39 10.27 2.81
CA PHE A 75 9.56 10.33 4.25
C PHE A 75 10.53 9.26 4.74
N ILE A 76 10.42 8.04 4.22
CA ILE A 76 11.32 6.92 4.56
C ILE A 76 12.75 7.28 4.16
N VAL A 77 12.99 7.70 2.92
CA VAL A 77 14.34 8.06 2.45
C VAL A 77 14.88 9.27 3.20
N HIS A 78 14.09 10.31 3.43
CA HIS A 78 14.48 11.46 4.24
C HIS A 78 14.91 11.02 5.65
N THR A 79 14.13 10.15 6.28
CA THR A 79 14.41 9.66 7.63
C THR A 79 15.70 8.87 7.65
N VAL A 80 15.86 7.89 6.76
CA VAL A 80 17.04 7.02 6.72
C VAL A 80 18.30 7.80 6.34
N LYS A 81 18.27 8.58 5.25
CA LYS A 81 19.44 9.31 4.70
C LYS A 81 19.76 10.58 5.48
N ASN A 82 18.77 11.42 5.76
CA ASN A 82 19.02 12.77 6.29
C ASN A 82 18.91 12.87 7.81
N VAL A 83 17.99 12.13 8.43
CA VAL A 83 17.84 12.13 9.89
C VAL A 83 18.85 11.16 10.52
N PHE A 84 18.88 9.91 10.06
CA PHE A 84 19.78 8.89 10.58
C PHE A 84 21.09 8.78 9.83
N LYS A 85 21.37 9.57 8.78
CA LYS A 85 22.67 9.61 8.10
C LYS A 85 23.15 8.24 7.58
N MET A 86 22.23 7.34 7.24
CA MET A 86 22.57 6.06 6.62
C MET A 86 22.88 6.26 5.13
N ASN A 87 23.58 5.32 4.52
CA ASN A 87 23.81 5.24 3.08
C ASN A 87 22.92 4.16 2.44
N PRO A 88 21.67 4.49 2.03
CA PRO A 88 20.74 3.50 1.49
C PRO A 88 20.97 3.24 -0.01
N LEU A 89 20.83 1.98 -0.41
CA LEU A 89 20.54 1.62 -1.80
C LEU A 89 19.02 1.63 -2.00
N LEU A 90 18.53 2.46 -2.93
CA LEU A 90 17.11 2.45 -3.27
C LEU A 90 16.81 1.28 -4.20
N VAL A 91 15.69 0.61 -3.94
CA VAL A 91 15.23 -0.52 -4.77
C VAL A 91 13.80 -0.28 -5.19
N THR A 92 13.51 -0.41 -6.48
CA THR A 92 12.16 -0.17 -7.02
C THR A 92 11.77 -1.25 -8.02
N TYR A 93 10.53 -1.72 -7.90
CA TYR A 93 9.90 -2.63 -8.85
C TYR A 93 8.89 -1.85 -9.69
N ASN A 94 8.97 -1.98 -11.00
CA ASN A 94 8.13 -1.25 -11.93
C ASN A 94 6.74 -1.90 -12.03
N LYS A 95 5.69 -1.15 -11.68
CA LYS A 95 4.29 -1.61 -11.68
C LYS A 95 3.66 -1.66 -13.08
N HIS A 96 4.31 -1.12 -14.11
CA HIS A 96 3.83 -0.96 -15.49
C HIS A 96 2.65 0.01 -15.69
N TYR A 97 1.92 0.35 -14.62
CA TYR A 97 0.76 1.24 -14.65
C TYR A 97 1.12 2.68 -14.22
N ASN A 98 2.34 3.12 -14.52
CA ASN A 98 2.88 4.35 -13.94
C ASN A 98 2.24 5.59 -14.55
N THR A 99 1.96 6.58 -13.70
CA THR A 99 1.58 7.94 -14.11
C THR A 99 2.81 8.79 -14.39
N LYS A 100 2.62 9.92 -15.06
CA LYS A 100 3.71 10.87 -15.32
C LYS A 100 4.15 11.55 -14.04
N ILE A 101 3.20 11.88 -13.16
CA ILE A 101 3.47 12.37 -11.80
C ILE A 101 4.33 11.38 -11.01
N GLY A 102 3.99 10.08 -11.03
CA GLY A 102 4.74 9.03 -10.34
C GLY A 102 6.18 8.94 -10.80
N ILE A 103 6.39 8.93 -12.11
CA ILE A 103 7.72 8.89 -12.71
C ILE A 103 8.55 10.10 -12.29
N ARG A 104 7.96 11.30 -12.34
CA ARG A 104 8.65 12.52 -11.90
C ARG A 104 8.99 12.47 -10.41
N ASN A 105 8.05 12.10 -9.56
CA ASN A 105 8.30 11.97 -8.12
C ASN A 105 9.41 10.95 -7.83
N LEU A 106 9.43 9.79 -8.49
CA LEU A 106 10.51 8.81 -8.31
C LEU A 106 11.86 9.35 -8.82
N ALA A 107 11.86 10.03 -9.98
CA ALA A 107 13.07 10.63 -10.54
C ALA A 107 13.63 11.74 -9.64
N TYR A 108 12.77 12.61 -9.08
CA TYR A 108 13.17 13.65 -8.14
C TYR A 108 13.62 13.07 -6.81
N LEU A 109 12.96 12.02 -6.30
CA LEU A 109 13.34 11.37 -5.05
C LEU A 109 14.82 10.96 -5.11
N ARG A 110 15.23 10.20 -6.14
CA ARG A 110 16.62 9.72 -6.23
C ARG A 110 17.64 10.85 -6.38
N THR A 111 17.32 11.91 -7.12
CA THR A 111 18.26 13.03 -7.37
C THR A 111 18.38 13.94 -6.16
N ILE A 112 17.25 14.32 -5.54
CA ILE A 112 17.22 15.17 -4.34
C ILE A 112 17.99 14.55 -3.17
N PHE A 113 17.86 13.23 -2.98
CA PHE A 113 18.54 12.54 -1.88
C PHE A 113 19.94 12.04 -2.27
N GLY A 114 20.37 12.19 -3.53
CA GLY A 114 21.66 11.71 -4.03
C GLY A 114 21.88 10.22 -3.74
N CYS A 115 20.86 9.39 -3.99
CA CYS A 115 20.91 7.96 -3.69
C CYS A 115 20.91 7.14 -4.97
N ASP A 116 21.75 6.10 -5.02
CA ASP A 116 21.73 5.09 -6.07
C ASP A 116 20.42 4.30 -6.04
N ILE A 117 19.97 3.85 -7.21
CA ILE A 117 18.71 3.13 -7.37
C ILE A 117 18.83 1.95 -8.33
N LEU A 118 18.33 0.79 -7.91
CA LEU A 118 18.10 -0.36 -8.77
C LEU A 118 16.62 -0.46 -9.12
N THR A 119 16.34 -0.59 -10.42
CA THR A 119 14.97 -0.74 -10.95
C THR A 119 14.83 -2.08 -11.65
N LEU A 120 13.85 -2.89 -11.24
CA LEU A 120 13.44 -4.08 -11.98
C LEU A 120 12.20 -3.78 -12.81
N THR A 121 12.31 -3.90 -14.13
CA THR A 121 11.18 -3.87 -15.08
C THR A 121 11.05 -5.23 -15.73
N VAL A 122 10.00 -5.97 -15.40
CA VAL A 122 9.73 -7.29 -15.99
C VAL A 122 9.17 -7.11 -17.40
N SER A 123 9.40 -8.07 -18.30
CA SER A 123 8.82 -8.00 -19.66
C SER A 123 7.29 -7.80 -19.61
N PRO A 124 6.72 -6.83 -20.35
CA PRO A 124 5.27 -6.65 -20.43
C PRO A 124 4.51 -7.92 -20.83
N ALA A 125 5.09 -8.78 -21.67
CA ALA A 125 4.47 -10.05 -22.05
C ALA A 125 4.28 -10.97 -20.84
N LYS A 126 5.31 -11.12 -20.00
CA LYS A 126 5.25 -11.93 -18.76
C LYS A 126 4.24 -11.33 -17.78
N VAL A 127 4.28 -10.01 -17.57
CA VAL A 127 3.36 -9.31 -16.67
C VAL A 127 1.90 -9.46 -17.12
N LYS A 128 1.61 -9.34 -18.42
CA LYS A 128 0.26 -9.58 -18.96
C LYS A 128 -0.22 -11.01 -18.72
N LYS A 129 0.61 -12.03 -18.97
CA LYS A 129 0.27 -13.44 -18.68
C LYS A 129 -0.09 -13.63 -17.20
N ILE A 130 0.76 -13.16 -16.30
CA ILE A 130 0.55 -13.27 -14.84
C ILE A 130 -0.72 -12.52 -14.43
N THR A 131 -0.94 -11.32 -14.95
CA THR A 131 -2.14 -10.53 -14.66
C THR A 131 -3.42 -11.26 -15.12
N LYS A 132 -3.42 -11.84 -16.33
CA LYS A 132 -4.57 -12.66 -16.80
C LYS A 132 -4.84 -13.86 -15.90
N ALA A 133 -3.79 -14.58 -15.51
CA ALA A 133 -3.91 -15.74 -14.63
C ALA A 133 -4.47 -15.35 -13.26
N THR A 134 -3.96 -14.27 -12.67
CA THR A 134 -4.31 -13.84 -11.31
C THR A 134 -5.67 -13.13 -11.22
N ILE A 135 -6.16 -12.54 -12.32
CA ILE A 135 -7.57 -12.14 -12.44
C ILE A 135 -8.49 -13.36 -12.35
N LYS A 136 -8.20 -14.43 -13.10
CA LYS A 136 -9.02 -15.65 -13.10
C LYS A 136 -8.97 -16.36 -11.75
N LEU A 137 -7.77 -16.50 -11.19
CA LEU A 137 -7.54 -17.22 -9.94
C LEU A 137 -8.09 -16.45 -8.72
N LEU A 138 -7.75 -15.17 -8.61
CA LEU A 138 -7.94 -14.39 -7.39
C LEU A 138 -8.91 -13.21 -7.55
N GLY A 139 -9.28 -12.85 -8.78
CA GLY A 139 -9.93 -11.57 -9.04
C GLY A 139 -8.99 -10.41 -8.64
N SER A 140 -7.70 -10.51 -8.93
CA SER A 140 -6.71 -9.48 -8.61
C SER A 140 -5.89 -9.10 -9.83
N ILE A 141 -5.78 -7.79 -10.08
CA ILE A 141 -4.91 -7.22 -11.13
C ILE A 141 -3.51 -6.87 -10.62
N TYR A 142 -3.26 -7.06 -9.31
CA TYR A 142 -2.14 -6.41 -8.63
C TYR A 142 -1.13 -7.41 -8.03
N LEU A 143 -1.34 -8.72 -8.17
CA LEU A 143 -0.44 -9.72 -7.57
C LEU A 143 1.01 -9.54 -8.04
N HIS A 144 1.25 -9.29 -9.33
CA HIS A 144 2.61 -9.08 -9.82
C HIS A 144 3.28 -7.84 -9.20
N CYS A 145 2.51 -6.76 -8.93
CA CYS A 145 3.00 -5.57 -8.26
C CYS A 145 3.41 -5.92 -6.82
N LEU A 146 2.54 -6.62 -6.09
CA LEU A 146 2.76 -7.01 -4.70
C LEU A 146 3.94 -7.99 -4.57
N ALA A 147 3.98 -9.02 -5.43
CA ALA A 147 5.04 -10.02 -5.44
C ALA A 147 6.39 -9.40 -5.78
N GLY A 148 6.45 -8.57 -6.83
CA GLY A 148 7.68 -7.94 -7.29
C GLY A 148 8.25 -6.92 -6.30
N GLN A 149 7.41 -6.04 -5.75
CA GLN A 149 7.86 -5.00 -4.82
C GLN A 149 8.34 -5.55 -3.47
N THR A 150 7.83 -6.72 -3.06
CA THR A 150 8.22 -7.37 -1.79
C THR A 150 9.43 -8.28 -1.94
N VAL A 151 9.60 -8.94 -3.09
CA VAL A 151 10.71 -9.89 -3.30
C VAL A 151 11.98 -9.25 -3.83
N PHE A 152 11.87 -8.22 -4.69
CA PHE A 152 13.04 -7.63 -5.33
C PHE A 152 14.01 -6.99 -4.32
N PRO A 153 13.56 -6.29 -3.27
CA PRO A 153 14.45 -5.85 -2.19
C PRO A 153 15.21 -6.99 -1.49
N VAL A 154 14.57 -8.15 -1.28
CA VAL A 154 15.19 -9.31 -0.64
C VAL A 154 16.21 -9.96 -1.57
N GLN A 155 15.87 -10.10 -2.86
CA GLN A 155 16.82 -10.56 -3.88
C GLN A 155 18.04 -9.62 -3.97
N THR A 156 17.83 -8.31 -3.93
CA THR A 156 18.92 -7.34 -3.92
C THR A 156 19.75 -7.43 -2.64
N ALA A 157 19.13 -7.60 -1.47
CA ALA A 157 19.82 -7.80 -0.20
C ALA A 157 20.79 -8.98 -0.26
N VAL A 158 20.32 -10.12 -0.78
CA VAL A 158 21.14 -11.32 -0.97
C VAL A 158 22.26 -11.08 -1.99
N ARG A 159 21.95 -10.54 -3.17
CA ARG A 159 22.92 -10.34 -4.27
C ARG A 159 24.03 -9.36 -3.91
N PHE A 160 23.70 -8.26 -3.25
CA PHE A 160 24.65 -7.22 -2.85
C PHE A 160 25.19 -7.40 -1.44
N LYS A 161 24.76 -8.46 -0.73
CA LYS A 161 25.15 -8.76 0.65
C LYS A 161 24.88 -7.58 1.59
N ILE A 162 23.70 -6.99 1.47
CA ILE A 162 23.22 -5.88 2.31
C ILE A 162 22.20 -6.45 3.30
N PRO A 163 22.55 -6.63 4.58
CA PRO A 163 21.74 -7.39 5.52
C PRO A 163 20.51 -6.65 6.07
N LEU A 164 20.39 -5.33 5.87
CA LEU A 164 19.28 -4.56 6.42
C LEU A 164 18.38 -4.02 5.31
N ILE A 165 17.09 -4.32 5.38
CA ILE A 165 16.03 -3.68 4.60
C ILE A 165 15.18 -2.82 5.53
N ILE A 166 14.91 -1.57 5.14
CA ILE A 166 14.08 -0.65 5.91
C ILE A 166 12.79 -0.38 5.13
N TRP A 167 11.68 -0.83 5.68
CA TRP A 167 10.32 -0.62 5.18
C TRP A 167 9.65 0.57 5.89
N GLY A 168 8.55 1.06 5.33
CA GLY A 168 7.73 2.10 5.96
C GLY A 168 6.91 1.58 7.13
N THR A 169 5.60 1.43 6.92
CA THR A 169 4.67 0.89 7.91
C THR A 169 4.21 -0.50 7.55
N HIS A 170 4.12 -1.37 8.56
CA HIS A 170 3.59 -2.72 8.42
C HIS A 170 2.05 -2.67 8.33
N GLN A 171 1.49 -3.11 7.20
CA GLN A 171 0.05 -3.00 6.89
C GLN A 171 -0.83 -3.71 7.93
N GLY A 172 -0.51 -4.95 8.28
CA GLY A 172 -1.28 -5.74 9.25
C GLY A 172 -1.35 -5.08 10.63
N LEU A 173 -0.31 -4.32 10.99
CA LEU A 173 -0.23 -3.63 12.28
C LEU A 173 -1.08 -2.36 12.23
N ASP A 174 -0.81 -1.47 11.26
CA ASP A 174 -1.41 -0.13 11.24
C ASP A 174 -2.87 -0.12 10.77
N GLN A 175 -3.24 -1.03 9.86
CA GLN A 175 -4.58 -1.07 9.27
C GLN A 175 -5.56 -1.86 10.14
N VAL A 176 -5.21 -3.11 10.49
CA VAL A 176 -6.14 -4.05 11.13
C VAL A 176 -5.72 -4.46 12.54
N GLY A 177 -4.58 -4.01 13.05
CA GLY A 177 -4.13 -4.35 14.40
C GLY A 177 -3.92 -5.85 14.59
N MET A 178 -3.36 -6.52 13.58
CA MET A 178 -2.98 -7.93 13.64
C MET A 178 -1.85 -8.18 14.65
N PHE A 179 -1.02 -7.16 14.87
CA PHE A 179 0.11 -7.16 15.78
C PHE A 179 0.05 -5.91 16.66
N SER A 180 0.67 -5.97 17.84
CA SER A 180 0.91 -4.79 18.67
C SER A 180 2.16 -4.04 18.20
N HIS A 181 2.21 -2.73 18.45
CA HIS A 181 3.45 -1.95 18.31
C HIS A 181 4.56 -2.44 19.26
N THR A 182 4.24 -3.18 20.33
CA THR A 182 5.24 -3.78 21.24
C THR A 182 5.85 -5.06 20.71
N ASP A 183 5.22 -5.73 19.74
CA ASP A 183 5.76 -6.94 19.12
C ASP A 183 6.95 -6.64 18.21
N GLU A 184 7.06 -5.39 17.75
CA GLU A 184 8.12 -4.91 16.85
C GLU A 184 8.32 -5.79 15.62
N VAL A 185 7.21 -6.27 15.05
CA VAL A 185 7.22 -7.23 13.95
C VAL A 185 8.17 -6.84 12.83
N GLU A 186 8.92 -7.82 12.35
CA GLU A 186 9.84 -7.72 11.23
C GLU A 186 9.31 -8.47 10.01
N MET A 187 9.92 -8.20 8.86
CA MET A 187 9.58 -8.84 7.59
C MET A 187 9.73 -10.35 7.69
N THR A 188 8.69 -11.09 7.30
CA THR A 188 8.74 -12.54 7.15
C THR A 188 8.18 -12.97 5.80
N ARG A 189 8.74 -14.04 5.23
CA ARG A 189 8.18 -14.68 4.03
C ARG A 189 6.74 -15.17 4.29
N LYS A 190 6.46 -15.64 5.52
CA LYS A 190 5.14 -16.09 5.93
C LYS A 190 4.08 -14.99 5.82
N TYR A 191 4.30 -13.83 6.43
CA TYR A 191 3.35 -12.72 6.33
C TYR A 191 3.13 -12.30 4.87
N ARG A 192 4.21 -12.26 4.07
CA ARG A 192 4.14 -11.98 2.63
C ARG A 192 3.21 -12.98 1.91
N LYS A 193 3.40 -14.28 2.10
CA LYS A 193 2.56 -15.31 1.47
C LYS A 193 1.11 -15.20 1.93
N ASP A 194 0.89 -15.27 3.23
CA ASP A 194 -0.44 -15.41 3.84
C ASP A 194 -1.32 -14.16 3.65
N HIS A 195 -0.70 -12.98 3.52
CA HIS A 195 -1.44 -11.71 3.53
C HIS A 195 -1.19 -10.85 2.30
N ASP A 196 0.07 -10.53 1.98
CA ASP A 196 0.36 -9.65 0.84
C ASP A 196 0.02 -10.33 -0.50
N LEU A 197 0.21 -11.65 -0.59
CA LEU A 197 0.04 -12.41 -1.82
C LEU A 197 -1.22 -13.28 -1.87
N MET A 198 -2.13 -13.13 -0.90
CA MET A 198 -3.39 -13.88 -0.86
C MET A 198 -3.15 -15.40 -1.02
N ASP A 199 -2.16 -15.92 -0.28
CA ASP A 199 -1.73 -17.32 -0.27
C ASP A 199 -1.12 -17.83 -1.60
N GLN A 200 -0.74 -16.95 -2.54
CA GLN A 200 -0.17 -17.33 -3.84
C GLN A 200 1.25 -16.79 -4.07
N GLU A 201 2.28 -17.61 -3.81
CA GLU A 201 3.65 -17.28 -4.22
C GLU A 201 3.95 -17.70 -5.66
N ALA A 202 5.17 -17.40 -6.14
CA ALA A 202 5.58 -17.71 -7.50
C ALA A 202 5.51 -19.22 -7.77
N GLU A 203 5.96 -20.03 -6.81
CA GLU A 203 5.93 -21.48 -6.81
C GLU A 203 4.51 -22.02 -7.00
N ASP A 204 3.53 -21.45 -6.30
CA ASP A 204 2.13 -21.90 -6.33
C ASP A 204 1.48 -21.65 -7.70
N LEU A 205 2.01 -20.70 -8.49
CA LEU A 205 1.50 -20.32 -9.80
C LEU A 205 2.12 -21.11 -10.96
N VAL A 206 3.22 -21.85 -10.74
CA VAL A 206 3.88 -22.62 -11.80
C VAL A 206 2.93 -23.70 -12.32
N GLY A 207 2.76 -23.76 -13.64
CA GLY A 207 1.85 -24.70 -14.30
C GLY A 207 0.38 -24.26 -14.29
N GLN A 208 0.00 -23.29 -13.46
CA GLN A 208 -1.36 -22.75 -13.48
C GLN A 208 -1.55 -21.78 -14.64
N PHE A 209 -2.69 -21.87 -15.36
CA PHE A 209 -3.06 -20.96 -16.44
C PHE A 209 -1.96 -20.74 -17.50
N ASN A 210 -1.19 -21.80 -17.81
CA ASN A 210 -0.04 -21.79 -18.74
C ASN A 210 1.13 -20.88 -18.30
N LEU A 211 1.26 -20.59 -17.01
CA LEU A 211 2.42 -19.91 -16.46
C LEU A 211 3.59 -20.88 -16.34
N THR A 212 4.73 -20.50 -16.92
CA THR A 212 5.96 -21.26 -16.81
C THR A 212 6.83 -20.71 -15.67
N GLU A 213 7.77 -21.53 -15.20
CA GLU A 213 8.80 -21.07 -14.25
C GLU A 213 9.57 -19.86 -14.79
N SER A 214 9.84 -19.82 -16.10
CA SER A 214 10.50 -18.67 -16.76
C SER A 214 9.66 -17.39 -16.69
N ASP A 215 8.33 -17.49 -16.80
CA ASP A 215 7.45 -16.33 -16.64
C ASP A 215 7.53 -15.78 -15.20
N LEU A 216 7.71 -16.67 -14.22
CA LEU A 216 7.65 -16.39 -12.79
C LEU A 216 9.03 -16.15 -12.13
N THR A 217 10.14 -16.40 -12.84
CA THR A 217 11.52 -16.24 -12.33
C THR A 217 11.76 -14.97 -11.50
N PRO A 218 11.29 -13.78 -11.92
CA PRO A 218 11.52 -12.54 -11.16
C PRO A 218 10.86 -12.51 -9.77
N TYR A 219 9.90 -13.40 -9.51
CA TYR A 219 9.03 -13.38 -8.33
C TYR A 219 9.36 -14.45 -7.28
N PHE A 220 10.25 -15.40 -7.58
CA PHE A 220 10.71 -16.39 -6.60
C PHE A 220 11.45 -15.71 -5.45
N TYR A 221 11.09 -16.12 -4.25
CA TYR A 221 11.74 -15.67 -3.03
C TYR A 221 13.12 -16.35 -2.91
N PRO A 222 14.17 -15.63 -2.49
CA PRO A 222 15.48 -16.26 -2.25
C PRO A 222 15.37 -17.42 -1.28
N HIS A 223 16.23 -18.43 -1.44
CA HIS A 223 16.20 -19.59 -0.56
C HIS A 223 16.65 -19.20 0.86
N ASP A 224 16.07 -19.81 1.90
CA ASP A 224 16.34 -19.44 3.30
C ASP A 224 17.83 -19.48 3.65
N LYS A 225 18.57 -20.49 3.17
CA LYS A 225 20.05 -20.56 3.28
C LYS A 225 20.79 -19.34 2.72
N GLU A 226 20.32 -18.73 1.64
CA GLU A 226 20.95 -17.52 1.07
C GLU A 226 20.67 -16.29 1.93
N ILE A 227 19.45 -16.20 2.46
CA ILE A 227 18.99 -15.14 3.37
C ILE A 227 19.78 -15.22 4.69
N GLU A 228 19.89 -16.43 5.26
CA GLU A 228 20.64 -16.71 6.50
C GLU A 228 22.11 -16.39 6.34
N LYS A 229 22.73 -16.79 5.21
CA LYS A 229 24.15 -16.53 4.95
C LYS A 229 24.51 -15.04 4.95
N VAL A 230 23.58 -14.18 4.53
CA VAL A 230 23.76 -12.72 4.57
C VAL A 230 23.27 -12.13 5.90
N GLY A 231 22.34 -12.80 6.59
CA GLY A 231 21.67 -12.29 7.78
C GLY A 231 20.63 -11.21 7.44
N VAL A 232 19.89 -11.39 6.33
CA VAL A 232 18.92 -10.39 5.86
C VAL A 232 17.78 -10.24 6.86
N ARG A 233 17.56 -9.02 7.33
CA ARG A 233 16.44 -8.59 8.17
C ARG A 233 15.68 -7.44 7.52
N GLY A 234 14.39 -7.38 7.76
CA GLY A 234 13.54 -6.27 7.31
C GLY A 234 12.83 -5.62 8.48
N ILE A 235 13.18 -4.39 8.81
CA ILE A 235 12.53 -3.63 9.89
C ILE A 235 11.53 -2.62 9.32
N TYR A 236 10.48 -2.29 10.08
CA TYR A 236 9.50 -1.27 9.71
C TYR A 236 9.70 -0.01 10.54
N LEU A 237 9.86 1.15 9.90
CA LEU A 237 9.97 2.43 10.59
C LEU A 237 8.76 2.75 11.47
N GLY A 238 7.57 2.25 11.11
CA GLY A 238 6.35 2.38 11.90
C GLY A 238 6.43 1.76 13.32
N ASN A 239 7.38 0.86 13.57
CA ASN A 239 7.63 0.34 14.93
C ASN A 239 8.36 1.36 15.82
N TYR A 240 9.08 2.30 15.21
CA TYR A 240 10.01 3.18 15.92
C TYR A 240 9.65 4.67 15.83
N ILE A 241 8.78 5.03 14.89
CA ILE A 241 8.35 6.39 14.62
C ILE A 241 6.83 6.41 14.59
N ARG A 242 6.23 7.39 15.29
CA ARG A 242 4.78 7.58 15.26
C ARG A 242 4.33 7.85 13.82
N TRP A 243 3.60 6.89 13.25
CA TRP A 243 3.17 6.98 11.87
C TRP A 243 1.89 7.79 11.71
N ASP A 244 1.96 8.82 10.87
CA ASP A 244 0.85 9.66 10.39
C ASP A 244 1.14 10.06 8.94
N SER A 245 0.60 9.30 8.00
CA SER A 245 0.90 9.47 6.57
C SER A 245 0.62 10.89 6.06
N LYS A 246 -0.43 11.56 6.53
CA LYS A 246 -0.73 12.94 6.07
C LYS A 246 0.31 13.92 6.58
N ALA A 247 0.66 13.87 7.86
CA ALA A 247 1.70 14.76 8.42
C ALA A 247 3.07 14.52 7.75
N GLN A 248 3.40 13.26 7.49
CA GLN A 248 4.63 12.87 6.79
C GLN A 248 4.66 13.39 5.35
N HIS A 249 3.57 13.22 4.58
CA HIS A 249 3.48 13.78 3.24
C HIS A 249 3.57 15.30 3.24
N GLU A 250 2.89 15.99 4.14
CA GLU A 250 2.93 17.47 4.22
C GLU A 250 4.33 17.98 4.51
N GLN A 251 5.07 17.29 5.38
CA GLN A 251 6.48 17.57 5.61
C GLN A 251 7.32 17.40 4.32
N MET A 252 7.06 16.35 3.54
CA MET A 252 7.78 16.07 2.29
C MET A 252 7.38 17.00 1.15
N ILE A 253 6.11 17.42 1.07
CA ILE A 253 5.64 18.43 0.13
C ILE A 253 6.36 19.76 0.40
N ALA A 254 6.42 20.19 1.67
CA ALA A 254 7.08 21.44 2.06
C ALA A 254 8.59 21.42 1.77
N ARG A 255 9.27 20.30 2.04
CA ARG A 255 10.73 20.18 1.88
C ARG A 255 11.18 19.89 0.45
N TYR A 256 10.44 19.05 -0.26
CA TYR A 256 10.91 18.41 -1.50
C TYR A 256 9.97 18.59 -2.69
N ARG A 257 8.88 19.33 -2.52
CA ARG A 257 7.90 19.61 -3.58
C ARG A 257 7.40 18.32 -4.24
N TYR A 258 7.03 17.34 -3.40
CA TYR A 258 6.33 16.13 -3.82
C TYR A 258 5.06 16.49 -4.58
N GLU A 259 4.87 15.95 -5.78
CA GLU A 259 3.67 16.21 -6.58
C GLU A 259 2.50 15.33 -6.15
N THR A 260 1.38 15.96 -5.83
CA THR A 260 0.10 15.34 -5.43
C THR A 260 -0.90 15.36 -6.58
N ALA A 261 -1.95 14.53 -6.54
CA ALA A 261 -2.98 14.48 -7.57
C ALA A 261 -4.38 14.22 -6.99
N LYS A 262 -5.42 14.75 -7.65
CA LYS A 262 -6.80 14.37 -7.34
C LYS A 262 -7.05 12.92 -7.74
N GLN A 263 -7.78 12.20 -6.91
CA GLN A 263 -8.18 10.81 -7.14
C GLN A 263 -9.70 10.71 -7.09
N LYS A 264 -10.30 9.88 -7.95
CA LYS A 264 -11.77 9.84 -8.09
C LYS A 264 -12.48 9.19 -6.92
N LYS A 265 -11.88 8.15 -6.33
CA LYS A 265 -12.52 7.28 -5.32
C LYS A 265 -12.05 7.56 -3.88
N THR A 266 -11.36 8.67 -3.64
CA THR A 266 -10.87 9.04 -2.30
C THR A 266 -10.65 10.55 -2.18
N PHE A 267 -10.72 11.07 -0.94
CA PHE A 267 -10.37 12.46 -0.61
C PHE A 267 -8.87 12.68 -0.41
N ASP A 268 -8.09 11.61 -0.20
CA ASP A 268 -6.63 11.65 -0.11
C ASP A 268 -6.01 11.97 -1.49
N THR A 269 -5.23 13.05 -1.58
CA THR A 269 -4.56 13.47 -2.82
C THR A 269 -3.07 13.11 -2.86
N TYR A 270 -2.57 12.43 -1.83
CA TYR A 270 -1.15 12.20 -1.61
C TYR A 270 -0.72 10.80 -2.02
N ASN A 271 -1.49 9.79 -1.59
CA ASN A 271 -1.14 8.39 -1.76
C ASN A 271 -1.43 7.88 -3.18
N ASP A 272 -0.57 7.00 -3.70
CA ASP A 272 -0.80 6.22 -4.94
C ASP A 272 -0.97 7.05 -6.23
N VAL A 273 -0.55 8.31 -6.21
CA VAL A 273 -0.52 9.18 -7.39
C VAL A 273 0.40 8.65 -8.48
N ASP A 274 1.25 7.64 -8.19
CA ASP A 274 2.13 6.96 -9.11
C ASP A 274 1.45 5.93 -10.01
N CYS A 275 0.19 5.56 -9.74
CA CYS A 275 -0.46 4.48 -10.45
C CYS A 275 -1.85 4.87 -10.97
N PHE A 276 -2.09 4.60 -12.25
CA PHE A 276 -3.41 4.79 -12.86
C PHE A 276 -4.51 3.90 -12.23
N ASN A 277 -4.14 2.68 -11.82
CA ASN A 277 -5.09 1.62 -11.48
C ASN A 277 -5.33 1.43 -9.98
N TYR A 278 -4.38 1.78 -9.10
CA TYR A 278 -4.44 1.38 -7.70
C TYR A 278 -5.64 1.98 -6.95
N SER A 279 -5.83 3.30 -7.04
CA SER A 279 -6.98 3.99 -6.44
C SER A 279 -8.18 4.12 -7.39
N ASP A 280 -8.20 3.34 -8.48
CA ASP A 280 -9.26 3.34 -9.49
C ASP A 280 -9.78 1.91 -9.73
N LEU A 281 -9.38 1.24 -10.82
CA LEU A 281 -9.80 -0.13 -11.14
C LEU A 281 -9.54 -1.14 -10.01
N HIS A 282 -8.35 -1.12 -9.40
CA HIS A 282 -8.01 -2.05 -8.32
C HIS A 282 -8.92 -1.84 -7.10
N ASP A 283 -9.21 -0.59 -6.73
CA ASP A 283 -10.13 -0.26 -5.65
C ASP A 283 -11.58 -0.65 -5.99
N TRP A 284 -12.00 -0.49 -7.25
CA TRP A 284 -13.31 -0.96 -7.68
C TRP A 284 -13.43 -2.48 -7.58
N ILE A 285 -12.42 -3.23 -8.02
CA ILE A 285 -12.37 -4.69 -7.86
C ILE A 285 -12.50 -5.08 -6.39
N ARG A 286 -11.79 -4.38 -5.48
CA ARG A 286 -11.93 -4.59 -4.04
C ARG A 286 -13.37 -4.35 -3.57
N PHE A 287 -14.00 -3.25 -3.97
CA PHE A 287 -15.39 -2.97 -3.63
C PHE A 287 -16.33 -4.07 -4.14
N LEU A 288 -16.18 -4.51 -5.38
CA LEU A 288 -16.98 -5.60 -5.95
C LEU A 288 -16.81 -6.89 -5.14
N LYS A 289 -15.59 -7.19 -4.68
CA LYS A 289 -15.33 -8.40 -3.89
C LYS A 289 -15.86 -8.31 -2.45
N TRP A 290 -15.59 -7.20 -1.76
CA TRP A 290 -15.73 -7.12 -0.29
C TRP A 290 -16.82 -6.17 0.19
N GLY A 291 -17.46 -5.41 -0.70
CA GLY A 291 -18.54 -4.48 -0.37
C GLY A 291 -18.07 -3.13 0.18
N TYR A 292 -16.76 -2.88 0.22
CA TYR A 292 -16.22 -1.58 0.63
C TYR A 292 -14.92 -1.22 -0.13
N GLY A 293 -14.66 0.07 -0.28
CA GLY A 293 -13.50 0.60 -0.99
C GLY A 293 -12.46 1.27 -0.09
N LYS A 294 -11.40 1.78 -0.71
CA LYS A 294 -10.24 2.42 -0.07
C LYS A 294 -10.59 3.68 0.70
N VAL A 295 -11.63 4.42 0.30
CA VAL A 295 -12.11 5.56 1.09
C VAL A 295 -12.43 5.16 2.53
N THR A 296 -12.89 3.94 2.78
CA THR A 296 -13.13 3.40 4.12
C THR A 296 -11.83 3.24 4.91
N ASP A 297 -10.72 2.86 4.27
CA ASP A 297 -9.40 2.82 4.92
C ASP A 297 -8.95 4.22 5.32
N HIS A 298 -9.01 5.16 4.39
CA HIS A 298 -8.57 6.53 4.64
C HIS A 298 -9.44 7.20 5.70
N ALA A 299 -10.77 7.09 5.61
CA ALA A 299 -11.66 7.65 6.63
C ALA A 299 -11.44 6.97 8.00
N SER A 300 -11.24 5.65 8.06
CA SER A 300 -10.91 4.95 9.31
C SER A 300 -9.59 5.43 9.92
N ARG A 301 -8.55 5.65 9.08
CA ARG A 301 -7.27 6.24 9.52
C ARG A 301 -7.45 7.63 10.10
N GLU A 302 -8.17 8.52 9.41
CA GLU A 302 -8.37 9.89 9.88
C GLU A 302 -9.30 9.97 11.11
N ILE A 303 -10.23 9.04 11.29
CA ILE A 303 -11.01 8.89 12.55
C ILE A 303 -10.08 8.52 13.70
N ARG A 304 -9.22 7.51 13.51
CA ARG A 304 -8.25 7.06 14.53
C ARG A 304 -7.26 8.16 14.92
N LEU A 305 -6.84 8.97 13.95
CA LEU A 305 -6.02 10.18 14.15
C LEU A 305 -6.81 11.39 14.69
N LYS A 306 -8.10 11.22 15.03
CA LYS A 306 -8.99 12.25 15.59
C LYS A 306 -9.12 13.50 14.68
N ARG A 307 -8.97 13.34 13.36
CA ARG A 307 -9.23 14.39 12.36
C ARG A 307 -10.64 14.32 11.78
N LEU A 308 -11.32 13.19 11.97
CA LEU A 308 -12.70 12.98 11.57
C LEU A 308 -13.52 12.46 12.74
N THR A 309 -14.77 12.90 12.82
CA THR A 309 -15.83 12.14 13.49
C THR A 309 -16.18 10.90 12.66
N ARG A 310 -16.80 9.92 13.30
CA ARG A 310 -17.30 8.73 12.61
C ARG A 310 -18.31 9.09 11.53
N GLU A 311 -19.21 10.02 11.82
CA GLU A 311 -20.28 10.50 10.93
C GLU A 311 -19.70 11.18 9.68
N GLN A 312 -18.72 12.07 9.84
CA GLN A 312 -18.01 12.68 8.70
C GLN A 312 -17.33 11.61 7.85
N GLY A 313 -16.77 10.57 8.47
CA GLY A 313 -16.21 9.43 7.78
C GLY A 313 -17.25 8.70 6.91
N ILE A 314 -18.45 8.43 7.44
CA ILE A 314 -19.55 7.80 6.69
C ILE A 314 -19.96 8.67 5.48
N VAL A 315 -20.07 9.98 5.66
CA VAL A 315 -20.39 10.92 4.57
C VAL A 315 -19.37 10.82 3.44
N LEU A 316 -18.07 10.72 3.77
CA LEU A 316 -17.01 10.53 2.78
C LEU A 316 -17.12 9.17 2.09
N VAL A 317 -17.37 8.08 2.82
CA VAL A 317 -17.56 6.75 2.21
C VAL A 317 -18.73 6.79 1.22
N ASN A 318 -19.88 7.35 1.60
CA ASN A 318 -21.04 7.47 0.72
C ASN A 318 -20.74 8.27 -0.55
N LYS A 319 -19.93 9.34 -0.42
CA LYS A 319 -19.53 10.19 -1.55
C LYS A 319 -18.62 9.47 -2.56
N TYR A 320 -17.69 8.64 -2.09
CA TYR A 320 -16.57 8.16 -2.93
C TYR A 320 -16.63 6.68 -3.31
N GLN A 321 -17.21 5.81 -2.47
CA GLN A 321 -17.07 4.35 -2.62
C GLN A 321 -17.69 3.82 -3.93
N ASN A 322 -18.89 4.31 -4.25
CA ASN A 322 -19.71 3.80 -5.35
C ASN A 322 -19.37 4.44 -6.71
N ILE A 323 -18.32 5.27 -6.78
CA ILE A 323 -17.87 5.89 -8.03
C ILE A 323 -17.26 4.79 -8.92
N PRO A 324 -17.75 4.56 -10.16
CA PRO A 324 -17.16 3.60 -11.07
C PRO A 324 -15.74 4.04 -11.50
N PRO A 325 -14.90 3.11 -12.00
CA PRO A 325 -13.58 3.49 -12.50
C PRO A 325 -13.68 4.49 -13.65
N ASP A 326 -12.62 5.27 -13.84
CA ASP A 326 -12.53 6.14 -15.01
C ASP A 326 -12.59 5.30 -16.30
N GLN A 327 -13.54 5.62 -17.18
CA GLN A 327 -13.78 4.82 -18.39
C GLN A 327 -12.59 4.81 -19.35
N SER A 328 -11.84 5.92 -19.44
CA SER A 328 -10.63 5.97 -20.27
C SER A 328 -9.51 5.11 -19.69
N ARG A 329 -9.36 5.08 -18.35
CA ARG A 329 -8.37 4.25 -17.65
C ARG A 329 -8.73 2.78 -17.67
N LEU A 330 -10.01 2.45 -17.49
CA LEU A 330 -10.53 1.10 -17.63
C LEU A 330 -10.25 0.58 -19.05
N LYS A 331 -10.62 1.35 -20.08
CA LYS A 331 -10.31 1.01 -21.46
C LYS A 331 -8.81 0.81 -21.68
N LEU A 332 -7.97 1.72 -21.17
CA LEU A 332 -6.52 1.60 -21.26
C LEU A 332 -5.98 0.30 -20.63
N PHE A 333 -6.50 -0.11 -19.47
CA PHE A 333 -6.15 -1.38 -18.84
C PHE A 333 -6.60 -2.59 -19.67
N LEU A 334 -7.84 -2.59 -20.15
CA LEU A 334 -8.42 -3.67 -20.94
C LEU A 334 -7.67 -3.86 -22.27
N ASP A 335 -7.38 -2.77 -22.97
CA ASP A 335 -6.59 -2.77 -24.21
C ASP A 335 -5.16 -3.25 -23.94
N TRP A 336 -4.52 -2.78 -22.85
CA TRP A 336 -3.19 -3.23 -22.47
C TRP A 336 -3.18 -4.74 -22.20
N LEU A 337 -4.16 -5.26 -21.46
CA LEU A 337 -4.21 -6.68 -21.13
C LEU A 337 -4.69 -7.53 -22.31
N GLY A 338 -5.48 -6.97 -23.22
CA GLY A 338 -6.13 -7.68 -24.32
C GLY A 338 -7.22 -8.62 -23.81
N ILE A 339 -8.16 -8.08 -23.03
CA ILE A 339 -9.41 -8.74 -22.58
C ILE A 339 -10.57 -7.75 -22.66
N SER A 340 -11.80 -8.25 -22.77
CA SER A 340 -13.01 -7.44 -22.66
C SER A 340 -13.38 -7.16 -21.20
N GLU A 341 -14.19 -6.12 -20.99
CA GLU A 341 -14.77 -5.81 -19.68
C GLU A 341 -15.64 -6.98 -19.16
N LYS A 342 -16.36 -7.65 -20.05
CA LYS A 342 -17.18 -8.82 -19.73
C LYS A 342 -16.34 -9.97 -19.15
N GLU A 343 -15.18 -10.26 -19.75
CA GLU A 343 -14.26 -11.30 -19.24
C GLU A 343 -13.68 -10.92 -17.87
N LEU A 344 -13.34 -9.64 -17.68
CA LEU A 344 -12.86 -9.12 -16.41
C LEU A 344 -13.93 -9.28 -15.31
N LEU A 345 -15.14 -8.80 -15.56
CA LEU A 345 -16.26 -8.88 -14.62
C LEU A 345 -16.68 -10.31 -14.32
N ALA A 346 -16.71 -11.19 -15.33
CA ALA A 346 -17.01 -12.61 -15.12
C ALA A 346 -16.04 -13.28 -14.15
N SER A 347 -14.76 -12.88 -14.15
CA SER A 347 -13.75 -13.38 -13.21
C SER A 347 -13.91 -12.78 -11.81
N ILE A 348 -14.22 -11.48 -11.72
CA ILE A 348 -14.38 -10.78 -10.43
C ILE A 348 -15.67 -11.21 -9.71
N ASP A 349 -16.77 -11.38 -10.45
CA ASP A 349 -18.08 -11.72 -9.90
C ASP A 349 -18.06 -13.07 -9.17
N GLN A 350 -17.23 -14.01 -9.61
CA GLN A 350 -16.99 -15.30 -8.93
C GLN A 350 -16.25 -15.15 -7.59
N LYS A 351 -15.67 -13.99 -7.31
CA LYS A 351 -14.85 -13.71 -6.11
C LYS A 351 -15.55 -12.76 -5.14
N ARG A 352 -16.84 -12.49 -5.35
CA ARG A 352 -17.65 -11.69 -4.44
C ARG A 352 -17.91 -12.45 -3.15
N HIS A 353 -17.74 -11.76 -2.02
CA HIS A 353 -17.95 -12.35 -0.72
C HIS A 353 -19.46 -12.60 -0.48
N PRO A 354 -19.89 -13.86 -0.24
CA PRO A 354 -21.31 -14.20 -0.17
C PRO A 354 -22.04 -13.56 1.02
N GLY A 355 -21.30 -13.17 2.07
CA GLY A 355 -21.85 -12.45 3.21
C GLY A 355 -22.19 -10.98 2.97
N ILE A 356 -21.82 -10.39 1.82
CA ILE A 356 -22.07 -8.96 1.51
C ILE A 356 -22.69 -8.75 0.13
N TRP A 357 -22.68 -9.75 -0.75
CA TRP A 357 -23.27 -9.70 -2.08
C TRP A 357 -24.23 -10.86 -2.30
N ARG A 358 -25.34 -10.58 -3.00
CA ARG A 358 -26.30 -11.59 -3.46
C ARG A 358 -26.69 -11.32 -4.90
N GLN A 359 -26.80 -12.37 -5.70
CA GLN A 359 -27.32 -12.26 -7.05
C GLN A 359 -28.85 -12.39 -7.01
N ILE A 360 -29.56 -11.39 -7.52
CA ILE A 360 -31.02 -11.35 -7.64
C ILE A 360 -31.36 -10.91 -9.06
N ASN A 361 -32.15 -11.70 -9.80
CA ASN A 361 -32.54 -11.42 -11.18
C ASN A 361 -31.34 -11.10 -12.09
N ASN A 362 -30.31 -11.94 -12.05
CA ASN A 362 -29.05 -11.77 -12.78
C ASN A 362 -28.26 -10.48 -12.46
N SER A 363 -28.61 -9.76 -11.39
CA SER A 363 -27.92 -8.54 -10.96
C SER A 363 -27.35 -8.71 -9.55
N TRP A 364 -26.14 -8.20 -9.31
CA TRP A 364 -25.52 -8.21 -7.99
C TRP A 364 -26.07 -7.09 -7.13
N GLN A 365 -26.63 -7.44 -5.97
CA GLN A 365 -27.09 -6.51 -4.95
C GLN A 365 -26.15 -6.53 -3.75
N LEU A 366 -25.75 -5.34 -3.31
CA LEU A 366 -25.00 -5.14 -2.07
C LEU A 366 -25.97 -5.30 -0.90
N LEU A 367 -25.69 -6.26 -0.02
CA LEU A 367 -26.56 -6.59 1.11
C LEU A 367 -26.46 -5.59 2.26
N ASP A 368 -25.30 -4.96 2.43
CA ASP A 368 -25.04 -4.08 3.56
C ASP A 368 -23.91 -3.09 3.27
N SER A 369 -23.85 -2.01 4.03
CA SER A 369 -22.84 -0.95 3.89
C SER A 369 -22.72 -0.19 5.21
N ILE A 370 -21.55 0.38 5.49
CA ILE A 370 -21.29 1.20 6.68
C ILE A 370 -22.29 2.37 6.84
N THR A 371 -22.92 2.80 5.76
CA THR A 371 -23.99 3.81 5.77
C THR A 371 -25.21 3.40 6.59
N ASN A 372 -25.49 2.09 6.72
CA ASN A 372 -26.58 1.55 7.53
C ASN A 372 -26.23 1.48 9.03
N HIS A 373 -24.95 1.68 9.37
CA HIS A 373 -24.39 1.46 10.71
C HIS A 373 -23.95 2.76 11.39
N ALA A 374 -24.62 3.88 11.06
CA ALA A 374 -24.32 5.17 11.66
C ALA A 374 -24.74 5.23 13.14
N ASN A 375 -25.84 4.55 13.47
CA ASN A 375 -26.51 4.60 14.78
C ASN A 375 -26.53 3.23 15.49
N ASP A 376 -25.60 2.34 15.14
CA ASP A 376 -25.49 1.04 15.81
C ASP A 376 -25.34 1.22 17.34
N ALA A 377 -25.92 0.30 18.10
CA ALA A 377 -25.77 0.28 19.54
C ALA A 377 -24.27 0.26 19.92
N GLY A 378 -23.89 1.08 20.90
CA GLY A 378 -22.51 1.18 21.38
C GLY A 378 -21.64 2.23 20.72
N VAL A 379 -22.01 2.76 19.54
CA VAL A 379 -21.22 3.80 18.85
C VAL A 379 -20.98 5.02 19.74
N ASN A 380 -21.97 5.45 20.52
CA ASN A 380 -21.85 6.61 21.42
C ASN A 380 -20.86 6.41 22.57
N GLN A 381 -20.63 5.16 22.98
CA GLN A 381 -19.75 4.84 24.12
C GLN A 381 -18.27 4.85 23.71
N VAL A 382 -17.97 4.52 22.45
CA VAL A 382 -16.58 4.31 21.98
C VAL A 382 -16.11 5.29 20.91
N ARG A 383 -16.97 6.21 20.44
CA ARG A 383 -16.60 7.21 19.44
C ARG A 383 -15.44 8.08 19.94
N LEU A 384 -14.56 8.45 19.02
CA LEU A 384 -13.45 9.36 19.32
C LEU A 384 -13.91 10.81 19.17
N THR A 385 -13.56 11.65 20.13
CA THR A 385 -13.71 13.10 20.01
C THR A 385 -12.64 13.64 19.07
N PRO A 386 -13.01 14.43 18.03
CA PRO A 386 -12.02 15.10 17.19
C PRO A 386 -11.07 15.98 17.99
N SER A 387 -9.84 16.13 17.50
CA SER A 387 -8.89 17.10 18.02
C SER A 387 -9.47 18.52 17.90
N PRO A 388 -9.09 19.48 18.78
CA PRO A 388 -9.66 20.84 18.79
C PRO A 388 -9.55 21.61 17.46
N SER A 389 -8.51 21.34 16.68
CA SER A 389 -8.27 21.95 15.36
C SER A 389 -8.05 20.87 14.29
N PRO A 390 -9.10 20.09 13.93
CA PRO A 390 -8.94 18.99 13.00
C PRO A 390 -8.84 19.54 11.57
N SER A 391 -7.78 19.16 10.85
CA SER A 391 -7.62 19.52 9.43
C SER A 391 -7.54 18.28 8.56
N LEU A 392 -8.61 18.05 7.80
CA LEU A 392 -8.69 17.00 6.76
C LEU A 392 -8.17 17.50 5.40
N LYS A 393 -7.79 18.76 5.25
CA LYS A 393 -7.44 19.29 3.93
C LYS A 393 -6.15 18.64 3.43
N PHE A 394 -6.27 17.85 2.35
CA PHE A 394 -5.13 17.36 1.58
C PHE A 394 -4.78 18.39 0.50
N ALA A 395 -3.52 18.81 0.47
CA ALA A 395 -3.01 19.79 -0.47
C ALA A 395 -2.99 19.25 -1.91
N LEU A 396 -3.16 20.16 -2.86
CA LEU A 396 -2.88 19.90 -4.26
C LEU A 396 -1.75 20.82 -4.70
N THR A 397 -0.60 20.22 -4.97
CA THR A 397 0.56 20.91 -5.53
C THR A 397 0.35 21.16 -7.03
N SER A 398 0.87 22.29 -7.52
CA SER A 398 0.95 22.52 -8.96
C SER A 398 1.80 21.44 -9.64
N SER A 399 1.31 20.90 -10.76
CA SER A 399 2.11 20.00 -11.60
C SER A 399 3.37 20.73 -12.06
N LYS A 400 4.52 20.04 -12.01
CA LYS A 400 5.77 20.55 -12.59
C LYS A 400 5.74 20.57 -14.12
N ASN A 401 4.73 19.97 -14.73
CA ASN A 401 4.45 20.03 -16.15
C ASN A 401 2.93 20.22 -16.39
N PRO A 402 2.39 21.46 -16.29
CA PRO A 402 0.95 21.72 -16.33
C PRO A 402 0.26 21.38 -17.64
N GLY A 403 0.97 21.45 -18.77
CA GLY A 403 0.41 21.16 -20.10
C GLY A 403 0.37 19.67 -20.44
N GLU A 404 0.79 18.81 -19.52
CA GLU A 404 1.00 17.41 -19.80
C GLU A 404 -0.24 16.56 -19.56
N THR A 405 -0.67 15.83 -20.60
CA THR A 405 -1.82 14.92 -20.52
C THR A 405 -1.39 13.51 -20.12
N GLU A 406 -2.18 12.86 -19.26
CA GLU A 406 -1.97 11.50 -18.79
C GLU A 406 -3.00 10.54 -19.44
N ASN A 407 -2.71 10.05 -20.64
CA ASN A 407 -3.62 9.20 -21.42
C ASN A 407 -3.05 7.81 -21.77
N ASN A 408 -1.82 7.50 -21.37
CA ASN A 408 -1.15 6.26 -21.69
C ASN A 408 -0.27 5.79 -20.52
N TYR A 409 -0.10 4.47 -20.38
CA TYR A 409 0.90 3.92 -19.45
C TYR A 409 2.31 4.21 -19.91
N ILE A 410 3.15 4.62 -18.97
CA ILE A 410 4.58 4.79 -19.23
C ILE A 410 5.33 3.70 -18.51
N LEU A 411 6.01 2.86 -19.29
CA LEU A 411 6.84 1.80 -18.73
C LEU A 411 8.08 2.42 -18.08
N ILE A 412 8.86 3.21 -18.82
CA ILE A 412 10.04 3.92 -18.32
C ILE A 412 9.97 5.35 -18.85
N GLY A 413 10.08 6.35 -17.98
CA GLY A 413 10.04 7.76 -18.36
C GLY A 413 11.35 8.49 -18.12
N LYS A 414 11.43 9.72 -18.64
CA LYS A 414 12.62 10.57 -18.49
C LYS A 414 12.80 10.97 -17.03
N GLY A 415 14.03 10.86 -16.53
CA GLY A 415 14.43 11.45 -15.27
C GLY A 415 14.89 12.90 -15.45
N TYR A 416 14.71 13.73 -14.43
CA TYR A 416 15.18 15.11 -14.43
C TYR A 416 16.33 15.23 -13.43
N PRO A 417 17.56 15.52 -13.87
CA PRO A 417 18.60 15.95 -12.94
C PRO A 417 18.16 17.27 -12.31
N GLN A 418 18.37 17.41 -11.00
CA GLN A 418 18.27 18.70 -10.31
C GLN A 418 19.66 19.30 -10.19
#